data_AF-A0A3P6TRE3-F1
#
_entry.id   AF-A0A3P6TRE3-F1
#
_cell.length_a   1.000
_cell.length_b   1.000
_cell.length_c   1.000
_cell.angle_alpha   90.00
_cell.angle_beta   90.00
_cell.angle_gamma   90.00
#
_symmetry.space_group_name_H-M   'P 1'
#
loop_
_entity.id
_entity.type
_entity.pdbx_description
1 polymer ?
#
loop_
_entity_poly.entity_id
_entity_poly.type
_entity_poly.pdbx_seq_one_letter_code
_entity_poly.pdbx_strand_id
1 'polypeptide(L)'
;MENVSETVARLLQLLGIGVAHTPKATMRSKCPPSRAETANVAYRVQYSSCEANYIEETGKRLQTCKSEHASAVRRMGQLSLVAEHCASTGHAFTFEDGKILGRGSEQAAKEALEA
;
A
#
# COMPACT_ATOMS: atom_id res chain seq x y z
N MET A 1 14.77 -8.58 -34.41
CA MET A 1 15.49 -7.48 -33.75
C MET A 1 16.72 -8.08 -33.10
N GLU A 2 17.83 -8.06 -33.83
CA GLU A 2 19.15 -8.45 -33.31
C GLU A 2 19.58 -7.58 -32.12
N ASN A 3 20.27 -8.20 -31.17
CA ASN A 3 20.72 -7.58 -29.92
C ASN A 3 21.92 -6.66 -30.18
N VAL A 4 21.66 -5.46 -30.69
CA VAL A 4 22.68 -4.44 -31.03
C VAL A 4 23.64 -4.19 -29.86
N SER A 5 23.13 -4.20 -28.63
CA SER A 5 23.92 -3.99 -27.42
C SER A 5 25.00 -5.07 -27.22
N GLU A 6 24.69 -6.32 -27.50
CA GLU A 6 25.65 -7.43 -27.39
C GLU A 6 26.72 -7.34 -28.48
N THR A 7 26.34 -7.04 -29.72
CA THR A 7 27.28 -6.88 -30.84
C THR A 7 28.30 -5.77 -30.55
N VAL A 8 27.83 -4.64 -30.01
CA VAL A 8 28.69 -3.51 -29.65
C VAL A 8 29.60 -3.87 -28.47
N ALA A 9 29.09 -4.58 -27.46
CA ALA A 9 29.89 -5.02 -26.32
C ALA A 9 31.05 -5.95 -26.75
N ARG A 10 30.79 -6.86 -27.70
CA ARG A 10 31.82 -7.76 -28.26
C ARG A 10 32.89 -7.00 -29.05
N LEU A 11 32.50 -6.02 -29.85
CA LEU A 11 33.45 -5.19 -30.61
C LEU A 11 34.37 -4.41 -29.67
N LEU A 12 33.81 -3.81 -28.62
CA LEU A 12 34.58 -3.04 -27.63
C LEU A 12 35.55 -3.92 -26.84
N GLN A 13 35.16 -5.17 -26.55
CA GLN A 13 36.03 -6.13 -25.89
C GLN A 13 37.24 -6.52 -26.75
N LEU A 14 37.08 -6.66 -28.07
CA LEU A 14 38.21 -6.90 -29.00
C LEU A 14 39.21 -5.74 -29.02
N LEU A 15 38.75 -4.53 -28.74
CA LEU A 15 39.59 -3.34 -28.62
C LEU A 15 40.17 -3.15 -27.21
N GLY A 16 39.97 -4.11 -26.31
CA GLY A 16 40.44 -4.05 -24.92
C GLY A 16 39.64 -3.11 -24.02
N ILE A 17 38.47 -2.65 -24.45
CA ILE A 17 37.62 -1.72 -23.71
C ILE A 17 36.58 -2.53 -22.93
N GLY A 18 36.67 -2.51 -21.60
CA GLY A 18 35.69 -3.14 -20.72
C GLY A 18 34.37 -2.37 -20.71
N VAL A 19 33.27 -3.03 -21.09
CA VAL A 19 31.91 -2.46 -20.99
C VAL A 19 31.28 -2.90 -19.67
N ALA A 20 31.14 -1.97 -18.73
CA ALA A 20 30.41 -2.20 -17.49
C ALA A 20 28.92 -1.85 -17.68
N HIS A 21 28.10 -2.79 -18.14
CA HIS A 21 26.65 -2.64 -18.07
C HIS A 21 26.18 -2.95 -16.65
N THR A 22 26.32 -1.96 -15.77
CA THR A 22 25.71 -2.02 -14.45
C THR A 22 24.31 -1.43 -14.60
N PRO A 23 23.22 -2.20 -14.55
CA PRO A 23 21.90 -1.59 -14.43
C PRO A 23 21.96 -0.75 -13.15
N LYS A 24 21.86 0.57 -13.30
CA LYS A 24 22.04 1.54 -12.20
C LYS A 24 20.79 1.54 -11.32
N ALA A 25 20.51 0.40 -10.70
CA ALA A 25 19.26 0.07 -10.04
C ALA A 25 18.05 0.22 -10.97
N THR A 26 17.11 -0.73 -10.92
CA THR A 26 15.74 -0.33 -11.24
C THR A 26 15.40 0.81 -10.27
N MET A 27 14.71 1.86 -10.72
CA MET A 27 14.32 3.02 -9.89
C MET A 27 13.36 2.65 -8.73
N ARG A 28 13.36 1.41 -8.24
CA ARG A 28 12.44 0.93 -7.21
C ARG A 28 12.95 1.14 -5.78
N SER A 29 14.18 1.62 -5.58
CA SER A 29 14.78 1.64 -4.23
C SER A 29 15.57 2.92 -3.88
N LYS A 30 15.39 4.03 -4.62
CA LYS A 30 16.11 5.30 -4.33
C LYS A 30 15.23 6.48 -3.94
N CYS A 31 13.91 6.34 -4.01
CA CYS A 31 13.09 7.21 -3.17
C CYS A 31 13.17 6.65 -1.76
N PRO A 32 13.65 7.41 -0.75
CA PRO A 32 13.27 7.09 0.61
C PRO A 32 11.74 6.97 0.61
N PRO A 33 11.16 5.99 1.33
CA PRO A 33 9.72 5.93 1.52
C PRO A 33 9.31 7.33 1.94
N SER A 34 8.48 8.01 1.15
CA SER A 34 8.02 9.34 1.53
C SER A 34 7.50 9.21 2.97
N ARG A 35 7.74 10.19 3.83
CA ARG A 35 7.29 10.17 5.24
C ARG A 35 5.77 9.90 5.39
N ALA A 36 5.03 9.90 4.28
CA ALA A 36 3.62 9.57 4.11
C ALA A 36 3.32 8.13 3.62
N GLU A 37 4.28 7.21 3.58
CA GLU A 37 4.04 5.80 3.27
C GLU A 37 3.44 5.07 4.48
N THR A 38 2.12 5.20 4.62
CA THR A 38 1.26 4.43 5.55
C THR A 38 0.64 3.22 4.84
N ALA A 39 1.44 2.50 4.05
CA ALA A 39 1.05 1.18 3.57
C ALA A 39 1.32 0.13 4.66
N ASN A 40 0.60 -0.99 4.64
CA ASN A 40 0.68 -2.06 5.64
C ASN A 40 0.35 -1.55 7.06
N VAL A 41 -0.79 -0.89 7.19
CA VAL A 41 -1.31 -0.40 8.48
C VAL A 41 -2.61 -1.10 8.81
N ALA A 42 -2.79 -1.42 10.08
CA ALA A 42 -4.11 -1.60 10.66
C ALA A 42 -4.64 -0.23 11.10
N TYR A 43 -5.84 0.13 10.68
CA TYR A 43 -6.49 1.36 11.11
C TYR A 43 -7.91 1.10 11.58
N ARG A 44 -8.33 1.85 12.59
CA ARG A 44 -9.68 1.83 13.17
C ARG A 44 -10.42 3.09 12.76
N VAL A 45 -11.67 2.95 12.39
CA VAL A 45 -12.61 4.06 12.22
C VAL A 45 -13.77 3.87 13.18
N GLN A 46 -14.17 4.97 13.82
CA GLN A 46 -15.33 5.02 14.70
C GLN A 46 -16.51 5.61 13.93
N TYR A 47 -17.70 5.05 14.13
CA TYR A 47 -18.92 5.67 13.61
C TYR A 47 -19.32 6.82 14.53
N SER A 48 -19.73 7.96 13.98
CA SER A 48 -20.07 9.15 14.78
C SER A 48 -21.35 9.01 15.61
N SER A 49 -22.19 8.05 15.25
CA SER A 49 -23.56 7.91 15.75
C SER A 49 -23.77 6.64 16.58
N CYS A 50 -22.74 5.80 16.75
CA CYS A 50 -22.82 4.60 17.59
C CYS A 50 -21.43 4.14 18.08
N GLU A 51 -21.41 3.24 19.05
CA GLU A 51 -20.16 2.68 19.60
C GLU A 51 -19.46 1.68 18.67
N ALA A 52 -20.05 1.37 17.52
CA ALA A 52 -19.48 0.43 16.56
C ALA A 52 -18.16 0.97 15.98
N ASN A 53 -17.28 0.05 15.61
CA ASN A 53 -15.99 0.36 15.04
C ASN A 53 -15.69 -0.57 13.89
N TYR A 54 -15.00 -0.03 12.89
CA TYR A 54 -14.49 -0.80 11.76
C TYR A 54 -12.96 -0.79 11.83
N ILE A 55 -12.33 -1.96 11.74
CA ILE A 55 -10.88 -2.10 11.70
C ILE A 55 -10.52 -2.78 10.39
N GLU A 56 -9.53 -2.22 9.70
CA GLU A 56 -9.01 -2.81 8.47
C GLU A 56 -7.49 -2.79 8.47
N GLU A 57 -6.93 -3.93 8.10
CA GLU A 57 -5.54 -4.03 7.70
C GLU A 57 -5.45 -3.82 6.19
N THR A 58 -4.63 -2.86 5.77
CA THR A 58 -4.45 -2.55 4.36
C THR A 58 -2.98 -2.59 3.97
N GLY A 59 -2.65 -3.42 2.98
CA GLY A 59 -1.37 -3.36 2.28
C GLY A 59 -1.24 -2.15 1.35
N LYS A 60 -2.36 -1.52 0.98
CA LYS A 60 -2.38 -0.25 0.23
C LYS A 60 -2.10 0.93 1.16
N ARG A 61 -1.67 2.06 0.59
CA ARG A 61 -1.55 3.32 1.32
C ARG A 61 -2.91 3.70 1.93
N LEU A 62 -2.91 4.08 3.21
CA LEU A 62 -4.14 4.41 3.95
C LEU A 62 -5.06 5.40 3.20
N GLN A 63 -4.50 6.43 2.55
CA GLN A 63 -5.30 7.40 1.78
C GLN A 63 -6.10 6.75 0.65
N THR A 64 -5.55 5.71 0.03
CA THR A 64 -6.16 5.01 -1.11
C THR A 64 -7.31 4.16 -0.59
N CYS A 65 -7.06 3.40 0.48
CA CYS A 65 -8.09 2.63 1.17
C CYS A 65 -9.26 3.52 1.63
N LYS A 66 -8.99 4.66 2.30
CA LYS A 66 -10.01 5.66 2.67
C LYS A 66 -10.85 6.12 1.48
N SER A 67 -10.21 6.37 0.33
CA SER A 67 -10.88 6.85 -0.88
C SER A 67 -11.75 5.76 -1.54
N GLU A 68 -11.26 4.53 -1.56
CA GLU A 68 -11.99 3.36 -2.07
C GLU A 68 -13.27 3.12 -1.26
N HIS A 69 -13.18 3.16 0.06
CA HIS A 69 -14.34 3.02 0.93
C HIS A 69 -15.32 4.18 0.81
N ALA A 70 -14.86 5.42 0.73
CA ALA A 70 -15.74 6.57 0.49
C ALA A 70 -16.51 6.41 -0.84
N SER A 71 -15.84 5.90 -1.87
CA SER A 71 -16.48 5.56 -3.14
C SER A 71 -17.49 4.41 -2.99
N ALA A 72 -17.15 3.36 -2.23
CA ALA A 72 -18.05 2.24 -1.98
C ALA A 72 -19.33 2.66 -1.24
N VAL A 73 -19.20 3.46 -0.17
CA VAL A 73 -20.36 4.02 0.56
C VAL A 73 -21.23 4.86 -0.37
N ARG A 74 -20.63 5.77 -1.15
CA ARG A 74 -21.36 6.61 -2.11
C ARG A 74 -22.10 5.81 -3.19
N ARG A 75 -21.55 4.67 -3.59
CA ARG A 75 -22.16 3.77 -4.59
C ARG A 75 -23.09 2.73 -3.98
N MET A 76 -23.26 2.72 -2.65
CA MET A 76 -23.95 1.66 -1.92
C MET A 76 -23.40 0.28 -2.29
N GLY A 77 -22.07 0.16 -2.32
CA GLY A 77 -21.38 -1.06 -2.70
C GLY A 77 -21.72 -2.20 -1.75
N GLN A 78 -22.49 -3.18 -2.24
CA GLN A 78 -23.00 -4.33 -1.46
C GLN A 78 -21.91 -5.22 -0.85
N LEU A 79 -20.66 -5.09 -1.32
CA LEU A 79 -19.52 -5.88 -0.82
C LEU A 79 -18.71 -5.18 0.28
N SER A 80 -19.02 -3.92 0.59
CA SER A 80 -18.31 -3.18 1.65
C SER A 80 -19.14 -3.21 2.94
N LEU A 81 -18.58 -3.81 3.99
CA LEU A 81 -19.19 -3.83 5.33
C LEU A 81 -19.49 -2.41 5.83
N VAL A 82 -18.63 -1.44 5.47
CA VAL A 82 -18.86 -0.03 5.81
C VAL A 82 -20.07 0.54 5.07
N ALA A 83 -20.22 0.22 3.78
CA ALA A 83 -21.37 0.66 3.00
C ALA A 83 -22.66 -0.03 3.47
N GLU A 84 -22.62 -1.31 3.80
CA GLU A 84 -23.76 -2.06 4.37
C GLU A 84 -24.20 -1.46 5.72
N HIS A 85 -23.25 -1.15 6.61
CA HIS A 85 -23.56 -0.48 7.87
C HIS A 85 -24.21 0.89 7.65
N CYS A 86 -23.63 1.71 6.78
CA CYS A 86 -24.20 3.03 6.47
C CYS A 86 -25.62 2.91 5.87
N ALA A 87 -25.86 1.94 5.00
CA ALA A 87 -27.16 1.72 4.38
C ALA A 87 -28.21 1.22 5.39
N SER A 88 -27.83 0.36 6.33
CA SER A 88 -28.73 -0.24 7.33
C SER A 88 -29.06 0.69 8.49
N THR A 89 -28.12 1.55 8.89
CA THR A 89 -28.25 2.41 10.08
C THR A 89 -28.53 3.88 9.74
N GLY A 90 -28.28 4.31 8.50
CA GLY A 90 -28.28 5.73 8.12
C GLY A 90 -27.11 6.52 8.72
N HIS A 91 -26.17 5.86 9.38
CA HIS A 91 -25.03 6.54 10.00
C HIS A 91 -24.05 7.07 8.96
N ALA A 92 -23.55 8.28 9.21
CA ALA A 92 -22.46 8.85 8.44
C ALA A 92 -21.12 8.27 8.90
N PHE A 93 -20.33 7.75 7.96
CA PHE A 93 -18.97 7.32 8.22
C PHE A 93 -17.98 8.44 7.92
N THR A 94 -17.16 8.82 8.91
CA THR A 94 -16.15 9.87 8.76
C THR A 94 -14.75 9.29 8.66
N PHE A 95 -14.22 9.25 7.43
CA PHE A 95 -12.89 8.74 7.13
C PHE A 95 -11.75 9.54 7.79
N GLU A 96 -11.99 10.80 8.16
CA GLU A 96 -10.98 11.68 8.73
C GLU A 96 -10.54 11.29 10.14
N ASP A 97 -11.38 10.59 10.91
CA ASP A 97 -11.08 10.18 12.30
C ASP A 97 -10.37 8.81 12.41
N GLY A 98 -9.91 8.26 11.29
CA GLY A 98 -9.24 6.97 11.27
C GLY A 98 -7.95 6.94 12.12
N LYS A 99 -7.92 6.17 13.21
CA LYS A 99 -6.76 5.98 14.07
C LYS A 99 -5.92 4.80 13.58
N ILE A 100 -4.62 5.02 13.35
CA ILE A 100 -3.68 3.91 13.07
C ILE A 100 -3.47 3.11 14.36
N LEU A 101 -3.70 1.80 14.29
CA LEU A 101 -3.54 0.87 15.41
C LEU A 101 -2.16 0.23 15.45
N GLY A 102 -1.53 0.03 14.29
CA GLY A 102 -0.19 -0.56 14.18
C GLY A 102 0.26 -0.71 12.74
N ARG A 103 1.55 -0.95 12.52
CA ARG A 103 2.13 -1.28 11.21
C ARG A 103 2.53 -2.74 11.14
N GLY A 104 2.44 -3.34 9.95
CA GLY A 104 2.67 -4.78 9.71
C GLY A 104 4.03 -5.33 10.15
N SER A 105 5.04 -4.49 10.43
CA SER A 105 6.32 -4.92 11.03
C SER A 105 6.26 -5.12 12.55
N GLU A 106 5.29 -4.52 13.23
CA GLU A 106 5.14 -4.60 14.70
C GLU A 106 4.32 -5.83 15.12
N GLN A 107 3.45 -6.33 14.24
CA GLN A 107 2.65 -7.54 14.51
C GLN A 107 3.47 -8.84 14.31
N ALA A 108 4.39 -8.86 13.33
CA ALA A 108 5.30 -9.99 13.12
C ALA A 108 6.28 -10.23 14.30
N ALA A 109 6.51 -9.22 15.15
CA ALA A 109 7.32 -9.34 16.36
C ALA A 109 6.54 -9.86 17.58
N LYS A 110 5.19 -9.82 17.56
CA LYS A 110 4.36 -10.34 18.65
C LYS A 110 4.01 -11.82 18.49
N GLU A 111 3.96 -12.32 17.25
CA GLU A 111 3.69 -13.74 16.97
C GLU A 111 4.87 -14.67 17.32
N ALA A 112 6.05 -14.12 17.69
CA ALA A 112 7.25 -14.90 18.05
C ALA A 112 7.44 -15.11 19.57
N LEU A 113 6.52 -14.65 20.42
CA LEU A 113 6.59 -14.81 21.88
C LEU A 113 5.44 -15.63 22.48
N GLU A 114 4.50 -16.12 21.66
CA GLU A 114 3.44 -17.02 22.10
C GLU A 114 3.58 -18.37 21.38
N ALA A 115 4.52 -19.20 21.87
CA ALA A 115 4.64 -20.63 21.57
C ALA A 115 4.80 -21.41 22.87
#